data_AF-A0A9D2FD31-F1
#
_entry.id   AF-A0A9D2FD31-F1
#
_cell.length_a   1.000
_cell.length_b   1.000
_cell.length_c   1.000
_cell.angle_alpha   90.00
_cell.angle_beta   90.00
_cell.angle_gamma   90.00
#
_symmetry.space_group_name_H-M   'P 1'
#
loop_
_entity.id
_entity.type
_entity.pdbx_description
1 polymer ?
#
loop_
_entity_poly.entity_id
_entity_poly.type
_entity_poly.pdbx_seq_one_letter_code
_entity_poly.pdbx_strand_id
1 'polypeptide(L)'
;MDLYKEILIRLLEKEEVQITFPNLHIDAKEMIEIQSYQALQKIKAILEDDCLEDAECFRKIEEIICLFEEMGSDGGTRHDFG
;
A
#
# COMPACT_ATOMS: atom_id res chain seq x y z
N MET A 1 21.15 11.46 -23.70
CA MET A 1 20.84 10.02 -23.87
C MET A 1 21.20 9.64 -25.30
N ASP A 2 21.21 8.37 -25.69
CA ASP A 2 21.38 8.01 -27.10
C ASP A 2 20.18 8.54 -27.91
N LEU A 3 20.42 9.21 -29.05
CA LEU A 3 19.39 9.83 -29.90
C LEU A 3 18.22 8.88 -30.23
N TYR A 4 18.49 7.58 -30.37
CA TYR A 4 17.47 6.58 -30.64
C TYR A 4 16.46 6.43 -29.48
N LYS A 5 16.90 6.58 -28.23
CA LYS A 5 16.02 6.48 -27.04
C LYS A 5 15.08 7.68 -26.98
N GLU A 6 15.60 8.86 -27.28
CA GLU A 6 14.81 10.11 -27.28
C GLU A 6 13.71 10.09 -28.36
N ILE A 7 14.03 9.56 -29.53
CA ILE A 7 13.05 9.35 -30.61
C ILE A 7 12.01 8.32 -30.19
N LEU A 8 12.43 7.20 -29.58
CA LEU A 8 11.54 6.13 -29.14
C LEU A 8 10.54 6.61 -28.08
N ILE A 9 10.99 7.39 -27.09
CA ILE A 9 10.10 7.96 -26.05
C ILE A 9 9.01 8.83 -26.68
N ARG A 10 9.37 9.76 -27.57
CA ARG A 10 8.40 10.66 -28.22
C ARG A 10 7.39 9.95 -29.12
N LEU A 11 7.74 8.78 -29.65
CA LEU A 11 6.82 7.95 -30.40
C LEU A 11 5.84 7.25 -29.46
N LEU A 12 6.33 6.65 -28.38
CA LEU A 12 5.50 5.92 -27.41
C LEU A 12 4.57 6.82 -26.60
N GLU A 13 4.96 8.07 -26.29
CA GLU A 13 4.11 9.05 -25.58
C GLU A 13 2.78 9.36 -26.29
N LYS A 14 2.69 9.09 -27.59
CA LYS A 14 1.50 9.37 -28.41
C LYS A 14 0.56 8.17 -28.52
N GLU A 15 1.00 7.00 -28.09
CA GLU A 15 0.25 5.77 -28.25
C GLU A 15 -0.60 5.51 -26.99
N GLU A 16 -1.79 4.96 -27.21
CA GLU A 16 -2.61 4.47 -26.11
C GLU A 16 -1.97 3.20 -25.54
N VAL A 17 -1.63 3.23 -24.24
CA VAL A 17 -1.09 2.07 -23.54
C VAL A 17 -2.22 1.34 -22.83
N GLN A 18 -2.49 0.11 -23.26
CA GLN A 18 -3.38 -0.81 -22.56
C GLN A 18 -2.56 -1.86 -21.82
N ILE A 19 -2.72 -1.91 -20.50
CA ILE A 19 -2.10 -2.93 -19.64
C ILE A 19 -3.11 -4.05 -19.45
N THR A 20 -2.74 -5.26 -19.85
CA THR A 20 -3.56 -6.46 -19.62
C THR A 20 -2.77 -7.45 -18.77
N PHE A 21 -3.47 -8.14 -17.87
CA PHE A 21 -2.90 -9.20 -17.04
C PHE A 21 -3.52 -10.55 -17.46
N PRO A 22 -3.07 -11.16 -18.57
CA PRO A 22 -3.72 -12.33 -19.15
C PRO A 22 -3.70 -13.57 -18.24
N ASN A 23 -2.80 -13.60 -17.26
CA ASN A 23 -2.66 -14.68 -16.29
C ASN A 23 -3.10 -14.28 -14.87
N LEU A 24 -3.75 -13.12 -14.72
CA LEU A 24 -4.35 -12.75 -13.42
C LEU A 24 -5.65 -13.54 -13.27
N HIS A 25 -5.55 -14.66 -12.58
CA HIS A 25 -6.69 -15.57 -12.33
C HIS A 25 -7.46 -15.23 -11.05
N ILE A 26 -6.94 -14.32 -10.23
CA ILE A 26 -7.54 -13.88 -8.98
C ILE A 26 -8.38 -12.64 -9.27
N ASP A 27 -9.62 -12.64 -8.81
CA ASP A 27 -10.52 -11.48 -8.93
C ASP A 27 -10.03 -10.32 -8.05
N ALA A 28 -10.29 -9.08 -8.47
CA ALA A 28 -9.90 -7.90 -7.71
C ALA A 28 -10.48 -7.93 -6.28
N LYS A 29 -11.69 -8.48 -6.10
CA LYS A 29 -12.30 -8.69 -4.79
C LYS A 29 -11.47 -9.62 -3.91
N GLU A 30 -11.02 -10.74 -4.46
CA GLU A 30 -10.23 -11.74 -3.76
C GLU A 30 -8.84 -11.19 -3.38
N MET A 31 -8.23 -10.38 -4.26
CA MET A 31 -7.00 -9.66 -3.93
C MET A 31 -7.18 -8.71 -2.74
N ILE A 32 -8.26 -7.91 -2.76
CA ILE A 32 -8.57 -6.96 -1.68
C ILE A 32 -8.84 -7.71 -0.37
N GLU A 33 -9.60 -8.81 -0.41
CA GLU A 33 -9.91 -9.61 0.78
C GLU A 33 -8.64 -10.20 1.41
N ILE A 34 -7.74 -10.77 0.61
CA ILE A 34 -6.46 -11.32 1.09
C ILE A 34 -5.61 -10.22 1.73
N GLN A 35 -5.45 -9.07 1.06
CA GLN A 35 -4.64 -7.97 1.58
C GLN A 35 -5.24 -7.36 2.86
N SER A 36 -6.56 -7.16 2.88
CA SER A 36 -7.27 -6.65 4.06
C SER A 36 -7.13 -7.60 5.25
N TYR A 37 -7.23 -8.91 5.01
CA TYR A 37 -7.06 -9.90 6.07
C TYR A 37 -5.64 -9.92 6.63
N GLN A 38 -4.62 -9.86 5.75
CA GLN A 38 -3.22 -9.76 6.18
C GLN A 38 -2.95 -8.50 7.00
N ALA A 39 -3.54 -7.36 6.62
CA ALA A 39 -3.46 -6.13 7.39
C ALA A 39 -4.04 -6.30 8.80
N LEU A 40 -5.26 -6.83 8.89
CA LEU A 40 -5.93 -7.08 10.17
C LEU A 40 -5.15 -8.03 11.07
N GLN A 41 -4.50 -9.05 10.52
CA GLN A 41 -3.63 -9.95 11.28
C GLN A 41 -2.41 -9.21 11.88
N LYS A 42 -1.78 -8.33 11.11
CA LYS A 42 -0.66 -7.51 11.59
C LYS A 42 -1.10 -6.53 12.67
N ILE A 43 -2.23 -5.84 12.47
CA ILE A 43 -2.83 -4.95 13.47
C ILE A 43 -3.13 -5.71 14.77
N LYS A 44 -3.72 -6.91 14.67
CA LYS A 44 -4.00 -7.76 15.82
C LYS A 44 -2.72 -8.11 16.58
N ALA A 45 -1.65 -8.50 15.89
CA ALA A 45 -0.37 -8.81 16.52
C ALA A 45 0.28 -7.60 17.21
N ILE A 46 0.12 -6.41 16.62
CA ILE A 46 0.56 -5.14 17.21
C ILE A 46 -0.20 -4.87 18.54
N LEU A 47 -1.52 -5.11 18.56
CA LEU A 47 -2.40 -4.87 19.71
C LEU A 47 -2.30 -5.93 20.83
N GLU A 48 -2.02 -7.19 20.51
CA GLU A 48 -1.92 -8.31 21.48
C GLU A 48 -0.56 -8.38 22.23
N ASP A 49 0.32 -7.42 21.99
CA ASP A 49 1.60 -7.34 22.68
C ASP A 49 1.43 -6.64 24.04
N ASP A 50 1.29 -7.46 25.08
CA ASP A 50 1.03 -7.03 26.47
C ASP A 50 2.27 -6.41 27.17
N CYS A 51 3.41 -6.25 26.49
CA CYS A 51 4.63 -5.68 27.07
C CYS A 51 4.67 -4.14 27.05
N LEU A 52 3.63 -3.48 26.53
CA LEU A 52 3.67 -2.07 26.16
C LEU A 52 3.14 -1.14 27.26
N GLU A 53 3.88 -0.06 27.52
CA GLU A 53 3.41 1.06 28.33
C GLU A 53 2.62 2.09 27.48
N ASP A 54 1.81 2.97 28.10
CA ASP A 54 0.90 3.91 27.41
C ASP A 54 1.56 4.77 26.31
N ALA A 55 2.83 5.16 26.48
CA ALA A 55 3.60 5.90 25.47
C ALA A 55 4.01 5.05 24.25
N GLU A 56 4.08 3.73 24.42
CA GLU A 56 4.38 2.79 23.34
C GLU A 56 3.13 2.44 22.52
N CYS A 57 1.95 2.54 23.14
CA CYS A 57 0.66 2.34 22.48
C CYS A 57 0.45 3.33 21.31
N PHE A 58 0.87 4.59 21.46
CA PHE A 58 0.81 5.58 20.36
C PHE A 58 1.74 5.24 19.19
N ARG A 59 2.95 4.71 19.46
CA ARG A 59 3.86 4.24 18.41
C ARG A 59 3.26 3.07 17.64
N LYS A 60 2.50 2.22 18.31
CA LYS A 60 1.82 1.09 17.66
C LYS A 60 0.65 1.53 16.78
N ILE A 61 -0.09 2.55 17.18
CA ILE A 61 -1.12 3.18 16.32
C ILE A 61 -0.46 3.81 15.08
N GLU A 62 0.69 4.46 15.24
CA GLU A 62 1.49 4.98 14.13
C GLU A 62 1.96 3.86 13.17
N GLU A 63 2.47 2.74 13.70
CA GLU A 63 2.84 1.57 12.89
C GLU A 63 1.66 1.00 12.09
N ILE A 64 0.46 1.01 12.68
CA ILE A 64 -0.77 0.61 11.98
C ILE A 64 -1.06 1.57 10.82
N ILE A 65 -0.96 2.88 11.04
CA ILE A 65 -1.20 3.90 9.99
C ILE A 65 -0.17 3.76 8.86
N CYS A 66 1.12 3.61 9.18
CA CYS A 66 2.16 3.37 8.18
C CYS A 66 1.91 2.10 7.36
N LEU A 67 1.42 1.02 7.99
CA LEU A 67 1.07 -0.19 7.29
C LEU A 67 -0.09 0.04 6.29
N PHE A 68 -1.09 0.84 6.66
CA PHE A 68 -2.16 1.24 5.73
C PHE A 68 -1.63 2.09 4.57
N GLU A 69 -0.71 3.03 4.84
CA GLU A 69 -0.05 3.85 3.82
C GLU A 69 0.76 2.99 2.82
N GLU A 70 1.52 1.99 3.31
CA GLU A 70 2.27 1.05 2.46
C GLU A 70 1.36 0.22 1.53
N MET A 71 0.14 -0.08 1.97
CA MET A 71 -0.87 -0.80 1.17
C MET A 71 -1.62 0.11 0.19
N GLY A 72 -1.30 1.41 0.14
CA GLY A 72 -1.87 2.38 -0.78
C GLY A 72 -3.12 3.10 -0.26
N SER A 73 -3.43 3.00 1.03
CA SER A 73 -4.38 3.89 1.70
C SER A 73 -3.74 5.26 1.93
N ASP A 74 -4.50 6.34 1.91
CA ASP A 74 -3.98 7.68 2.25
C ASP A 74 -3.85 7.93 3.77
N GLY A 75 -4.12 6.90 4.59
CA GLY A 75 -4.06 6.99 6.05
C GLY A 75 -5.21 7.80 6.68
N GLY A 76 -6.12 8.36 5.86
CA GLY A 76 -7.24 9.19 6.30
C GLY A 76 -6.84 10.47 7.06
N THR A 77 -7.76 11.00 7.84
CA THR A 77 -7.51 12.22 8.64
C THR A 77 -6.71 11.86 9.90
N ARG A 78 -5.41 12.10 9.89
CA ARG A 78 -4.53 11.93 11.05
C ARG A 78 -4.87 13.00 12.09
N HIS A 79 -5.27 12.57 13.28
CA HIS A 79 -5.41 13.45 14.43
C HIS A 79 -4.04 13.54 15.11
N ASP A 80 -3.44 14.74 15.08
CA ASP A 80 -2.19 14.99 15.78
C ASP A 80 -2.49 15.03 17.30
N PHE A 81 -2.05 14.00 18.03
CA PHE A 81 -2.11 13.96 19.48
C PHE A 81 -0.82 14.63 20.00
N GLY A 82 -0.81 15.97 19.96
CA GLY A 82 0.37 16.79 20.29
C GLY A 82 1.02 16.49 21.63
#